data_AF-A0A6J4PWL8-F1
#
_entry.id   AF-A0A6J4PWL8-F1
#
_cell.length_a   1.000
_cell.length_b   1.000
_cell.length_c   1.000
_cell.angle_alpha   90.00
_cell.angle_beta   90.00
_cell.angle_gamma   90.00
#
_symmetry.space_group_name_H-M   'P 1'
#
loop_
_entity.id
_entity.type
_entity.pdbx_description
1 polymer ?
#
loop_
_entity_poly.entity_id
_entity_poly.type
_entity_poly.pdbx_seq_one_letter_code
_entity_poly.pdbx_strand_id
1 'polypeptide(L)'
;MSTETAEPTALDRYECQACGYIYEPLKGDDRRQIPETTPFEAVPSSWRCPVCGAPKSRFSNIGEVGSPSGFKENLGYGFGVNTLTPGQKNVLIFGALALGFLFFLSLYGLQ
;
A
#
# COMPACT_ATOMS: atom_id res chain seq x y z
N MET A 1 14.69 6.61 24.40
CA MET A 1 13.90 5.43 24.01
C MET A 1 14.07 5.21 22.53
N SER A 2 14.87 4.21 22.18
CA SER A 2 15.12 3.79 20.80
C SER A 2 13.83 3.18 20.25
N THR A 3 13.15 3.86 19.34
CA THR A 3 12.17 3.21 18.48
C THR A 3 12.95 2.48 17.41
N GLU A 4 13.32 1.26 17.74
CA GLU A 4 13.77 0.24 16.80
C GLU A 4 12.60 0.01 15.83
N THR A 5 12.67 0.64 14.67
CA THR A 5 11.79 0.38 13.54
C THR A 5 12.06 -1.06 13.12
N ALA A 6 11.33 -2.00 13.70
CA ALA A 6 11.33 -3.39 13.26
C ALA A 6 11.11 -3.40 11.75
N GLU A 7 12.03 -4.03 11.01
CA GLU A 7 11.84 -4.29 9.59
C GLU A 7 10.43 -4.87 9.42
N PRO A 8 9.56 -4.25 8.60
CA PRO A 8 8.31 -4.90 8.27
C PRO A 8 8.74 -6.15 7.52
N THR A 9 8.58 -7.29 8.18
CA THR A 9 8.63 -8.58 7.51
C THR A 9 7.74 -8.41 6.28
N ALA A 10 8.28 -8.62 5.08
CA ALA A 10 7.60 -8.34 3.82
C ALA A 10 6.35 -9.25 3.72
N LEU A 11 5.25 -8.76 4.28
CA LEU A 11 3.99 -9.48 4.38
C LEU A 11 3.04 -8.89 3.36
N ASP A 12 2.78 -9.66 2.32
CA ASP A 12 1.89 -9.25 1.24
C ASP A 12 0.44 -9.15 1.73
N ARG A 13 -0.26 -8.12 1.25
CA ARG A 13 -1.70 -7.99 1.44
C ARG A 13 -2.45 -8.82 0.40
N TYR A 14 -3.66 -9.20 0.76
CA TYR A 14 -4.52 -10.02 -0.09
C TYR A 14 -5.90 -9.38 -0.23
N GLU A 15 -6.38 -9.22 -1.46
CA GLU A 15 -7.69 -8.65 -1.76
C GLU A 15 -8.70 -9.74 -2.13
N CYS A 16 -9.88 -9.68 -1.52
CA CYS A 16 -11.01 -10.53 -1.84
C CYS A 16 -11.62 -10.11 -3.18
N GLN A 17 -11.47 -10.95 -4.21
CA GLN A 17 -12.01 -10.66 -5.54
C GLN A 17 -13.55 -10.63 -5.61
N ALA A 18 -14.23 -11.08 -4.55
CA ALA A 18 -15.70 -11.06 -4.48
C ALA A 18 -16.26 -9.74 -3.96
N CYS A 19 -15.51 -8.97 -3.17
CA CYS A 19 -16.05 -7.77 -2.50
C CYS A 19 -15.04 -6.63 -2.27
N GLY A 20 -13.76 -6.81 -2.59
CA GLY A 20 -12.72 -5.81 -2.37
C GLY A 20 -12.17 -5.71 -0.95
N TYR A 21 -12.57 -6.60 -0.03
CA TYR A 21 -11.96 -6.64 1.32
C TYR A 21 -10.46 -6.95 1.24
N ILE A 22 -9.64 -6.15 1.92
CA ILE A 22 -8.19 -6.35 2.00
C ILE A 22 -7.82 -6.96 3.34
N TYR A 23 -7.22 -8.15 3.30
CA TYR A 23 -6.53 -8.72 4.46
C TYR A 23 -5.17 -8.04 4.63
N GLU A 24 -4.96 -7.43 5.79
CA GLU A 24 -3.71 -6.81 6.20
C GLU A 24 -3.02 -7.70 7.23
N PRO A 25 -1.90 -8.38 6.90
CA PRO A 25 -1.20 -9.26 7.82
C PRO A 25 -0.83 -8.58 9.14
N LEU A 26 -0.43 -7.30 9.08
CA LEU A 26 -0.08 -6.51 10.27
C LEU A 26 -1.27 -6.24 11.20
N LYS A 27 -2.50 -6.31 10.69
CA LYS A 27 -3.73 -6.15 11.50
C LYS A 27 -4.37 -7.48 11.89
N GLY A 28 -4.12 -8.55 11.14
CA GLY A 28 -4.79 -9.83 11.35
C GLY A 28 -6.31 -9.76 11.17
N ASP A 29 -7.04 -10.59 11.91
CA ASP A 29 -8.50 -10.62 12.04
C ASP A 29 -8.87 -11.12 13.45
N ASP A 30 -8.81 -10.21 14.43
CA ASP A 30 -9.06 -10.50 15.84
C ASP A 30 -10.41 -11.20 16.09
N ARG A 31 -11.44 -10.81 15.36
CA ARG A 31 -12.80 -11.37 15.52
C ARG A 31 -12.85 -12.86 15.16
N ARG A 32 -11.91 -13.34 14.34
CA ARG A 32 -11.77 -14.74 13.94
C ARG A 32 -10.50 -15.36 14.46
N GLN A 33 -9.90 -14.77 15.50
CA GLN A 33 -8.71 -15.27 16.19
C GLN A 33 -7.50 -15.42 15.26
N ILE A 34 -7.36 -14.50 14.30
CA ILE A 34 -6.15 -14.38 13.49
C ILE A 34 -5.32 -13.24 14.08
N PRO A 35 -4.19 -13.53 14.75
CA PRO A 35 -3.37 -12.50 15.36
C PRO A 35 -2.80 -11.51 14.34
N GLU A 36 -2.47 -10.31 14.82
CA GLU A 36 -1.58 -9.39 14.11
C GLU A 36 -0.28 -10.10 13.69
N THR A 37 0.33 -9.62 12.61
CA THR A 37 1.55 -10.18 11.98
C THR A 37 1.41 -11.60 11.39
N THR A 38 0.18 -12.09 11.21
CA THR A 38 -0.05 -13.40 10.59
C THR A 38 0.00 -13.31 9.06
N PRO A 39 0.96 -13.97 8.36
CA PRO A 39 0.97 -14.03 6.90
C PRO A 39 -0.30 -14.69 6.38
N PHE A 40 -0.79 -14.26 5.20
CA PHE A 40 -2.02 -14.82 4.63
C PHE A 40 -1.91 -16.33 4.41
N GLU A 41 -0.72 -16.83 4.09
CA GLU A 41 -0.42 -18.25 3.91
C GLU A 41 -0.71 -19.06 5.18
N ALA A 42 -0.41 -18.50 6.35
CA ALA A 42 -0.65 -19.14 7.65
C ALA A 42 -2.11 -19.06 8.12
N VAL A 43 -2.94 -18.23 7.50
CA VAL A 43 -4.38 -18.17 7.82
C VAL A 43 -5.04 -19.51 7.49
N PRO A 44 -5.86 -20.09 8.38
CA PRO A 44 -6.53 -21.36 8.14
C PRO A 44 -7.35 -21.38 6.85
N SER A 45 -7.40 -22.51 6.15
CA SER A 45 -8.21 -22.67 4.92
C SER A 45 -9.73 -22.53 5.16
N SER A 46 -10.17 -22.76 6.40
CA SER A 46 -11.55 -22.56 6.86
C SER A 46 -11.93 -21.10 7.08
N TRP A 47 -10.94 -20.19 7.13
CA TRP A 47 -11.20 -18.76 7.25
C TRP A 47 -11.96 -18.24 6.03
N ARG A 48 -12.89 -17.33 6.29
CA ARG A 48 -13.78 -16.74 5.30
C ARG A 48 -13.68 -15.23 5.36
N CYS A 49 -13.84 -14.60 4.20
CA CYS A 49 -13.86 -13.15 4.09
C CYS A 49 -14.83 -12.54 5.11
N PRO A 50 -14.38 -11.57 5.93
CA PRO A 50 -15.20 -10.95 6.96
C PRO A 50 -16.43 -10.23 6.44
N VAL A 51 -16.35 -9.75 5.19
CA VAL A 51 -17.37 -8.90 4.57
C VAL A 51 -18.40 -9.74 3.83
N CYS A 52 -17.98 -10.71 3.01
CA CYS A 52 -18.87 -11.44 2.11
C CYS A 52 -18.92 -12.97 2.32
N GLY A 53 -18.11 -13.52 3.23
CA GLY A 53 -18.09 -14.97 3.50
C GLY A 53 -17.42 -15.84 2.43
N ALA A 54 -16.84 -15.22 1.38
CA ALA A 54 -16.07 -15.93 0.36
C ALA A 54 -14.89 -16.72 0.96
N PRO A 55 -14.55 -17.89 0.40
CA PRO A 55 -13.43 -18.69 0.90
C PRO A 55 -12.08 -18.01 0.65
N LYS A 56 -11.05 -18.42 1.40
CA LYS A 56 -9.65 -17.97 1.24
C LYS A 56 -9.14 -18.05 -0.21
N SER A 57 -9.61 -19.03 -0.99
CA SER A 57 -9.24 -19.19 -2.40
C SER A 57 -9.72 -18.08 -3.35
N ARG A 58 -10.61 -17.19 -2.90
CA ARG A 58 -11.08 -16.02 -3.67
C ARG A 58 -10.23 -14.76 -3.43
N PHE A 59 -9.09 -14.90 -2.76
CA PHE A 59 -8.18 -13.80 -2.51
C PHE A 59 -7.03 -13.79 -3.52
N SER A 60 -6.62 -12.60 -3.92
CA SER A 60 -5.48 -12.36 -4.80
C SER A 60 -4.42 -11.55 -4.05
N ASN A 61 -3.16 -11.92 -4.23
CA ASN A 61 -2.03 -11.17 -3.66
C ASN A 61 -1.92 -9.81 -4.38
N ILE A 62 -1.87 -8.73 -3.59
CA ILE A 62 -1.74 -7.35 -4.09
C ILE A 62 -0.42 -6.69 -3.64
N GLY A 63 0.52 -7.47 -3.10
CA GLY A 63 1.84 -7.03 -2.64
C GLY A 63 1.87 -6.37 -1.26
N GLU A 64 3.07 -6.01 -0.84
CA GLU A 64 3.39 -5.35 0.44
C GLU A 64 2.84 -3.91 0.55
N VAL A 65 2.82 -3.39 1.78
CA VAL A 65 2.36 -2.02 2.05
C VAL A 65 3.36 -1.02 1.49
N GLY A 66 2.89 -0.17 0.56
CA GLY A 66 3.72 0.84 -0.07
C GLY A 66 4.38 0.42 -1.38
N SER A 67 4.13 -0.80 -1.90
CA SER A 67 4.58 -1.17 -3.24
C SER A 67 4.14 -0.16 -4.30
N PRO A 68 4.96 0.06 -5.34
CA PRO A 68 4.57 0.87 -6.50
C PRO A 68 3.27 0.33 -7.12
N SER A 69 2.37 1.23 -7.49
CA SER A 69 1.06 0.85 -8.06
C SER A 69 1.19 0.31 -9.49
N GLY A 70 0.46 -0.75 -9.81
CA GLY A 70 0.32 -1.28 -11.17
C GLY A 70 1.01 -2.63 -11.42
N PHE A 71 1.10 -3.00 -12.69
CA PHE A 71 1.74 -4.23 -13.15
C PHE A 71 3.28 -4.10 -13.08
N LYS A 72 3.96 -5.15 -12.62
CA LYS A 72 5.43 -5.16 -12.46
C LYS A 72 6.16 -4.89 -13.78
N GLU A 73 5.56 -5.31 -14.89
CA GLU A 73 6.06 -5.16 -16.26
C GLU A 73 6.15 -3.69 -16.69
N ASN A 74 5.32 -2.80 -16.14
CA ASN A 74 5.26 -1.38 -16.52
C ASN A 74 6.09 -0.47 -15.60
N LEU A 75 6.73 -1.02 -14.56
CA LEU A 75 7.52 -0.22 -13.61
C LEU A 75 8.72 0.48 -14.26
N GLY A 76 9.26 -0.09 -15.33
CA GLY A 76 10.37 0.49 -16.11
C GLY A 76 9.97 1.52 -17.17
N TYR A 77 8.68 1.77 -17.38
CA TYR A 77 8.21 2.70 -18.41
C TYR A 77 8.35 4.17 -17.96
N GLY A 78 8.66 5.08 -18.90
CA GLY A 78 8.65 6.53 -18.67
C GLY A 78 9.91 7.07 -17.96
N PHE A 79 9.73 8.06 -17.08
CA PHE A 79 10.82 8.83 -16.46
C PHE A 79 11.18 8.34 -15.04
N GLY A 80 11.06 7.04 -14.78
CA GLY A 80 11.42 6.46 -13.47
C GLY A 80 10.48 6.80 -12.30
N VAL A 81 9.40 7.53 -12.52
CA VAL A 81 8.40 7.85 -11.47
C VAL A 81 7.43 6.70 -11.16
N ASN A 82 7.47 5.63 -11.96
CA ASN A 82 6.59 4.46 -11.80
C ASN A 82 7.13 3.46 -10.76
N THR A 83 8.37 3.61 -10.30
CA THR A 83 8.95 2.84 -9.20
C THR A 83 8.76 3.52 -7.84
N LEU A 84 8.22 4.74 -7.81
CA LEU A 84 7.99 5.48 -6.57
C LEU A 84 6.81 4.90 -5.80
N THR A 85 6.92 4.88 -4.48
CA THR A 85 5.77 4.57 -3.62
C THR A 85 4.70 5.66 -3.79
N PRO A 86 3.42 5.37 -3.50
CA PRO A 86 2.35 6.39 -3.55
C PRO A 86 2.68 7.64 -2.73
N GLY A 87 3.30 7.47 -1.57
CA GLY A 87 3.73 8.57 -0.71
C GLY A 87 4.82 9.44 -1.35
N GLN A 88 5.86 8.82 -1.90
CA GLN A 88 6.94 9.55 -2.60
C GLN A 88 6.41 10.32 -3.81
N LYS A 89 5.49 9.71 -4.57
CA LYS A 89 4.85 10.34 -5.73
C LYS A 89 4.04 11.57 -5.33
N ASN A 90 3.27 11.48 -4.25
CA ASN A 90 2.51 12.61 -3.71
C ASN A 90 3.42 13.76 -3.28
N VAL A 91 4.51 13.45 -2.56
CA VAL A 91 5.50 14.46 -2.15
C VAL A 91 6.11 15.16 -3.37
N LEU A 92 6.47 14.42 -4.41
CA LEU A 92 7.02 14.99 -5.64
C LEU A 92 6.03 15.91 -6.35
N ILE A 93 4.77 15.48 -6.50
CA ILE A 93 3.72 16.27 -7.17
C ILE A 93 3.41 17.55 -6.39
N PHE A 94 3.07 17.43 -5.11
CA PHE A 94 2.67 18.58 -4.31
C PHE A 94 3.84 19.50 -3.98
N GLY A 95 5.05 18.96 -3.81
CA GLY A 95 6.26 19.74 -3.66
C GLY A 95 6.57 20.59 -4.89
N ALA A 96 6.48 20.00 -6.09
CA ALA A 96 6.69 20.73 -7.35
C ALA A 96 5.61 21.80 -7.57
N LEU A 97 4.33 21.48 -7.29
CA LEU A 97 3.24 22.46 -7.37
C LEU A 97 3.44 23.64 -6.41
N ALA A 98 3.84 23.36 -5.16
CA ALA A 98 4.11 24.40 -4.17
C ALA A 98 5.30 25.28 -4.56
N LEU A 99 6.40 24.68 -5.03
CA LEU A 99 7.56 25.42 -5.55
C LEU A 99 7.19 26.29 -6.75
N GLY A 100 6.42 25.76 -7.70
CA GLY A 100 5.93 26.52 -8.85
C GLY A 100 5.04 27.69 -8.46
N PHE A 101 4.14 27.48 -7.49
CA PHE A 101 3.29 28.54 -6.95
C PHE A 101 4.11 29.64 -6.27
N LEU A 102 5.08 29.28 -5.43
CA LEU A 102 5.97 30.25 -4.77
C LEU A 102 6.85 30.99 -5.77
N PHE A 103 7.36 30.30 -6.79
CA PHE A 103 8.09 30.94 -7.89
C PHE A 103 7.21 31.98 -8.60
N PHE A 104 5.97 31.61 -8.95
CA PHE A 104 5.04 32.54 -9.59
C PHE A 104 4.73 33.75 -8.69
N LEU A 105 4.50 33.54 -7.38
CA LEU A 105 4.32 34.61 -6.41
C LEU A 105 5.54 35.53 -6.30
N SER A 106 6.76 34.99 -6.37
CA SER A 106 7.99 35.79 -6.31
C SER A 106 8.12 36.77 -7.48
N LEU A 107 7.52 36.46 -8.64
CA LEU A 107 7.54 37.35 -9.80
C LEU A 107 6.67 38.60 -9.60
N TYR A 108 5.60 38.52 -8.79
CA TYR A 108 4.83 39.72 -8.40
C TYR A 108 5.65 40.68 -7.53
N GLY A 109 6.65 40.19 -6.80
CA GLY A 109 7.54 41.01 -5.98
C GLY A 109 8.65 41.73 -6.76
N LEU A 110 8.75 41.50 -8.08
CA LEU A 110 9.73 42.16 -8.96
C LEU A 110 9.16 43.39 -9.71
N GLN A 111 7.90 43.75 -9.46
CA GLN A 111 7.28 44.99 -9.95
C GLN A 111 7.52 46.15 -8.99
#